data_AF-A0A9P4NQU2-F1
#
_entry.id   AF-A0A9P4NQU2-F1
#
_cell.length_a   1.000
_cell.length_b   1.000
_cell.length_c   1.000
_cell.angle_alpha   90.00
_cell.angle_beta   90.00
_cell.angle_gamma   90.00
#
_symmetry.space_group_name_H-M   'P 1'
#
loop_
_entity.id
_entity.type
_entity.pdbx_description
1 polymer ?
#
loop_
_entity_poly.entity_id
_entity_poly.type
_entity_poly.pdbx_seq_one_letter_code
_entity_poly.pdbx_strand_id
1 'polypeptide(L)'
;PGHAYDKVITKQIAALQLHPSLEAALHILNHDLPSAHFLVRHMEAPPAVEGMTLHGILHCIEGDYDNARAWYKDILSDEAGKELLEKAWPGSNDDDDKGGEGVLAFVDDVEKLQKKKKIGGDTLQKAELEQKSLNGIAVVVRQCEEKFGTGRWEDASSAWTKSPEKNLKMQQAMITGGQGYRKF
;
A
#
# COMPACT_ATOMS: atom_id res chain seq x y z
N PRO A 1 0.04 15.29 3.25
CA PRO A 1 1.09 14.34 2.84
C PRO A 1 2.12 14.15 3.95
N GLY A 2 2.49 12.90 4.26
CA GLY A 2 3.51 12.59 5.26
C GLY A 2 4.89 13.10 4.86
N HIS A 3 5.72 13.46 5.84
CA HIS A 3 7.09 13.93 5.62
C HIS A 3 8.08 12.89 6.10
N ALA A 4 9.16 12.70 5.32
CA ALA A 4 10.24 11.79 5.68
C ALA A 4 10.75 12.05 7.10
N TYR A 5 10.86 11.00 7.92
CA TYR A 5 11.49 11.06 9.24
C TYR A 5 12.96 11.43 9.13
N ASP A 6 13.68 10.87 8.14
CA ASP A 6 15.05 11.23 7.83
C ASP A 6 15.25 11.46 6.32
N LYS A 7 15.59 12.71 5.96
CA LYS A 7 15.85 13.12 4.57
C LYS A 7 17.16 12.58 4.00
N VAL A 8 18.12 12.23 4.85
CA VAL A 8 19.37 11.59 4.43
C VAL A 8 19.06 10.18 3.95
N ILE A 9 18.22 9.45 4.70
CA ILE A 9 17.80 8.09 4.35
C ILE A 9 17.01 8.06 3.03
N THR A 10 16.16 9.06 2.73
CA THR A 10 15.44 9.15 1.44
C THR A 10 16.39 9.01 0.24
N LYS A 11 17.54 9.68 0.25
CA LYS A 11 18.53 9.59 -0.85
C LYS A 11 19.23 8.23 -0.88
N GLN A 12 19.50 7.67 0.30
CA GLN A 12 20.13 6.36 0.41
C GLN A 12 19.22 5.25 -0.11
N ILE A 13 17.93 5.30 0.20
CA ILE A 13 16.91 4.37 -0.31
C ILE A 13 16.94 4.34 -1.85
N ALA A 14 16.82 5.50 -2.50
CA ALA A 14 16.85 5.58 -3.96
C ALA A 14 18.19 5.10 -4.56
N ALA A 15 19.31 5.33 -3.86
CA ALA A 15 20.63 4.90 -4.30
C ALA A 15 20.85 3.36 -4.26
N LEU A 16 20.00 2.63 -3.52
CA LEU A 16 20.01 1.17 -3.51
C LEU A 16 19.58 0.59 -4.86
N GLN A 17 18.78 1.32 -5.65
CA GLN A 17 18.25 0.87 -6.94
C GLN A 17 17.57 -0.50 -6.83
N LEU A 18 16.69 -0.66 -5.84
CA LEU A 18 15.94 -1.91 -5.65
C LEU A 18 14.79 -1.99 -6.64
N HIS A 19 14.10 -3.13 -6.66
CA HIS A 19 12.79 -3.21 -7.29
C HIS A 19 11.87 -2.09 -6.74
N PRO A 20 11.06 -1.40 -7.57
CA PRO A 20 10.24 -0.27 -7.13
C PRO A 20 9.31 -0.56 -5.95
N SER A 21 8.79 -1.79 -5.81
CA SER A 21 8.01 -2.19 -4.63
C SER A 21 8.82 -2.18 -3.33
N LEU A 22 10.07 -2.67 -3.35
CA LEU A 22 10.94 -2.62 -2.17
C LEU A 22 11.32 -1.18 -1.83
N GLU A 23 11.67 -0.39 -2.83
CA GLU A 23 11.97 1.03 -2.64
C GLU A 23 10.78 1.79 -2.03
N ALA A 24 9.56 1.56 -2.55
CA ALA A 24 8.34 2.15 -2.01
C ALA A 24 8.09 1.74 -0.55
N ALA A 25 8.30 0.47 -0.20
CA ALA A 25 8.15 -0.01 1.17
C ALA A 25 9.13 0.70 2.13
N LEU A 26 10.40 0.88 1.73
CA LEU A 26 11.39 1.63 2.52
C LEU A 26 11.00 3.10 2.68
N HIS A 27 10.48 3.74 1.63
CA HIS A 27 9.96 5.10 1.74
C HIS A 27 8.75 5.19 2.68
N ILE A 28 7.83 4.22 2.66
CA ILE A 28 6.71 4.15 3.61
C ILE A 28 7.22 4.04 5.06
N LEU A 29 8.21 3.18 5.33
CA LEU A 29 8.81 3.03 6.65
C LEU A 29 9.52 4.30 7.13
N ASN A 30 10.12 5.06 6.21
CA ASN A 30 10.69 6.39 6.49
C ASN A 30 9.62 7.50 6.52
N HIS A 31 8.33 7.20 6.37
CA HIS A 31 7.23 8.17 6.25
C HIS A 31 7.40 9.18 5.10
N ASP A 32 8.23 8.84 4.10
CA ASP A 32 8.44 9.59 2.87
C ASP A 32 7.35 9.27 1.85
N LEU A 33 6.10 9.62 2.21
CA LEU A 33 4.92 9.26 1.43
C LEU A 33 4.94 9.83 0.01
N PRO A 34 5.47 11.04 -0.29
CA PRO A 34 5.57 11.52 -1.67
C PRO A 34 6.42 10.61 -2.59
N SER A 35 7.57 10.14 -2.11
CA SER A 35 8.43 9.22 -2.87
C SER A 35 7.76 7.86 -3.05
N ALA A 36 7.11 7.35 -1.99
CA ALA A 36 6.33 6.11 -2.09
C ALA A 36 5.19 6.23 -3.11
N HIS A 37 4.38 7.31 -3.04
CA HIS A 37 3.30 7.61 -3.98
C HIS A 37 3.80 7.65 -5.42
N PHE A 38 4.95 8.29 -5.65
CA PHE A 38 5.57 8.38 -6.97
C PHE A 38 5.87 7.00 -7.57
N LEU A 39 6.28 6.03 -6.75
CA LEU A 39 6.58 4.67 -7.21
C LEU A 39 5.29 3.86 -7.41
N VAL A 40 4.43 3.77 -6.39
CA VAL A 40 3.26 2.87 -6.43
C VAL A 40 2.20 3.27 -7.45
N ARG A 41 2.10 4.55 -7.83
CA ARG A 41 1.23 5.02 -8.94
C ARG A 41 1.61 4.48 -10.32
N HIS A 42 2.71 3.73 -10.42
CA HIS A 42 3.10 3.06 -11.64
C HIS A 42 2.90 1.55 -11.61
N MET A 43 2.46 1.01 -10.47
CA MET A 43 2.20 -0.40 -10.23
C MET A 43 0.72 -0.56 -9.84
N GLU A 44 -0.18 -0.20 -10.76
CA GLU A 44 -1.61 0.01 -10.49
C GLU A 44 -2.53 -1.12 -10.98
N ALA A 45 -1.95 -2.23 -11.43
CA ALA A 45 -2.68 -3.39 -11.94
C ALA A 45 -1.86 -4.68 -11.78
N PRO A 46 -2.52 -5.85 -11.80
CA PRO A 46 -1.83 -7.14 -11.92
C PRO A 46 -0.85 -7.15 -13.11
N PRO A 47 0.30 -7.83 -12.99
CA PRO A 47 0.70 -8.72 -11.89
C PRO A 47 1.40 -8.01 -10.69
N ALA A 48 1.36 -6.67 -10.59
CA ALA A 48 2.10 -5.91 -9.56
C ALA A 48 1.37 -5.83 -8.20
N VAL A 49 0.94 -6.98 -7.67
CA VAL A 49 0.15 -7.09 -6.43
C VAL A 49 0.86 -6.50 -5.21
N GLU A 50 2.20 -6.55 -5.14
CA GLU A 50 2.97 -5.94 -4.06
C GLU A 50 2.88 -4.40 -4.10
N GLY A 51 3.02 -3.81 -5.30
CA GLY A 51 2.89 -2.37 -5.49
C GLY A 51 1.47 -1.87 -5.19
N MET A 52 0.46 -2.62 -5.61
CA MET A 52 -0.94 -2.35 -5.29
C MET A 52 -1.19 -2.41 -3.77
N THR A 53 -0.63 -3.43 -3.09
CA THR A 53 -0.77 -3.59 -1.63
C THR A 53 -0.13 -2.42 -0.89
N LEU A 54 1.07 -1.99 -1.31
CA LEU A 54 1.75 -0.81 -0.75
C LEU A 54 0.95 0.47 -0.98
N HIS A 55 0.23 0.59 -2.09
CA HIS A 55 -0.69 1.71 -2.34
C HIS A 55 -1.85 1.73 -1.34
N GLY A 56 -2.43 0.56 -1.04
CA GLY A 56 -3.45 0.40 0.01
C GLY A 56 -2.92 0.78 1.40
N ILE A 57 -1.71 0.34 1.76
CA ILE A 57 -1.04 0.71 3.02
C ILE A 57 -0.85 2.22 3.09
N LEU A 58 -0.35 2.82 2.01
CA LEU A 58 -0.07 4.25 1.93
C LEU A 58 -1.35 5.06 2.21
N HIS A 59 -2.46 4.75 1.52
CA HIS A 59 -3.71 5.47 1.75
C HIS A 59 -4.29 5.25 3.15
N CYS A 60 -4.08 4.07 3.75
CA CYS A 60 -4.44 3.85 5.15
C CYS A 60 -3.67 4.78 6.11
N ILE A 61 -2.37 5.00 5.86
CA ILE A 61 -1.53 5.93 6.62
C ILE A 61 -2.00 7.39 6.41
N GLU A 62 -2.43 7.76 5.21
CA GLU A 62 -2.95 9.09 4.88
C GLU A 62 -4.35 9.36 5.49
N GLY A 63 -5.03 8.31 5.98
CA GLY A 63 -6.40 8.38 6.48
C GLY A 63 -7.46 8.36 5.38
N ASP A 64 -7.09 8.02 4.14
CA ASP A 64 -8.01 7.81 3.02
C ASP A 64 -8.44 6.33 2.99
N TYR A 65 -9.28 5.96 3.95
CA TYR A 65 -9.70 4.58 4.16
C TYR A 65 -10.55 4.01 3.01
N ASP A 66 -11.30 4.87 2.31
CA ASP A 66 -12.12 4.43 1.18
C ASP A 66 -11.26 4.05 -0.03
N ASN A 67 -10.20 4.81 -0.35
CA ASN A 67 -9.22 4.37 -1.35
C ASN A 67 -8.44 3.15 -0.88
N ALA A 68 -8.05 3.07 0.40
CA ALA A 68 -7.36 1.90 0.92
C ALA A 68 -8.19 0.63 0.69
N ARG A 69 -9.49 0.64 1.04
CA ARG A 69 -10.41 -0.47 0.79
C ARG A 69 -10.56 -0.80 -0.69
N ALA A 70 -10.64 0.22 -1.56
CA ALA A 70 -10.74 0.00 -3.00
C ALA A 70 -9.53 -0.76 -3.54
N TRP A 71 -8.32 -0.39 -3.15
CA TRP A 71 -7.10 -1.12 -3.52
C TRP A 71 -7.12 -2.57 -3.04
N TYR A 72 -7.46 -2.81 -1.76
CA TYR A 72 -7.52 -4.17 -1.24
C TYR A 72 -8.57 -5.03 -1.93
N LYS A 73 -9.73 -4.47 -2.29
CA LYS A 73 -10.76 -5.19 -3.07
C LYS A 73 -10.27 -5.57 -4.47
N ASP A 74 -9.55 -4.69 -5.15
CA ASP A 74 -8.94 -5.01 -6.45
C ASP A 74 -7.94 -6.15 -6.31
N ILE A 75 -7.12 -6.16 -5.25
CA ILE A 75 -6.13 -7.21 -4.96
C ILE A 75 -6.79 -8.55 -4.62
N LEU A 76 -7.89 -8.54 -3.85
CA LEU A 76 -8.64 -9.74 -3.47
C LEU A 76 -9.30 -10.44 -4.67
N SER A 77 -9.43 -9.76 -5.80
CA SER A 77 -9.91 -10.36 -7.05
C SER A 77 -8.86 -11.19 -7.79
N ASP A 78 -7.60 -11.12 -7.36
CA ASP A 78 -6.46 -11.88 -7.88
C ASP A 78 -5.99 -12.92 -6.85
N GLU A 79 -5.79 -14.18 -7.25
CA GLU A 79 -5.44 -15.25 -6.30
C GLU A 79 -4.08 -15.03 -5.61
N ALA A 80 -3.07 -14.50 -6.33
CA ALA A 80 -1.78 -14.21 -5.73
C ALA A 80 -1.88 -13.02 -4.76
N GLY A 81 -2.70 -12.02 -5.11
CA GLY A 81 -3.06 -10.93 -4.22
C GLY A 81 -3.76 -11.40 -2.95
N LYS A 82 -4.74 -12.29 -3.07
CA LYS A 82 -5.47 -12.88 -1.94
C LYS A 82 -4.55 -13.65 -1.00
N GLU A 83 -3.65 -14.47 -1.54
CA GLU A 83 -2.67 -15.20 -0.74
C GLU A 83 -1.75 -14.25 0.04
N LEU A 84 -1.28 -13.18 -0.60
CA LEU A 84 -0.46 -12.16 0.06
C LEU A 84 -1.22 -11.47 1.20
N LEU A 85 -2.47 -11.07 0.96
CA LEU A 85 -3.29 -10.38 1.96
C LEU A 85 -3.63 -11.27 3.15
N GLU A 86 -3.91 -12.56 2.94
CA GLU A 86 -4.15 -13.52 4.02
C GLU A 86 -2.91 -13.72 4.90
N LYS A 87 -1.70 -13.78 4.31
CA LYS A 87 -0.45 -13.83 5.10
C LYS A 87 -0.22 -12.55 5.90
N ALA A 88 -0.56 -11.40 5.31
CA ALA A 88 -0.29 -10.07 5.86
C ALA A 88 -1.29 -9.65 6.95
N TRP A 89 -2.57 -9.95 6.75
CA TRP A 89 -3.66 -9.71 7.69
C TRP A 89 -4.57 -10.93 7.70
N PRO A 90 -4.20 -11.98 8.45
CA PRO A 90 -5.00 -13.19 8.51
C PRO A 90 -6.40 -12.88 9.03
N GLY A 91 -7.36 -13.61 8.47
CA GLY A 91 -8.74 -13.59 8.90
C GLY A 91 -8.94 -14.08 10.34
N SER A 92 -10.18 -14.00 10.82
CA SER A 92 -10.57 -14.77 12.00
C SER A 92 -10.65 -16.25 11.64
N ASN A 93 -10.31 -17.14 12.57
CA ASN A 93 -10.45 -18.60 12.39
C ASN A 93 -11.92 -19.07 12.35
N ASP A 94 -12.88 -18.15 12.16
CA ASP A 94 -14.29 -18.49 12.05
C ASP A 94 -14.57 -19.01 10.64
N ASP A 95 -15.27 -20.15 10.55
CA ASP A 95 -15.47 -20.94 9.32
C ASP A 95 -16.17 -20.20 8.16
N ASP A 96 -16.67 -18.98 8.39
CA ASP A 96 -17.31 -18.12 7.38
C ASP A 96 -16.37 -17.10 6.73
N ASP A 97 -15.09 -17.03 7.14
CA ASP A 97 -14.14 -16.06 6.61
C ASP A 97 -13.71 -16.42 5.18
N LYS A 98 -14.08 -15.56 4.23
CA LYS A 98 -13.59 -15.63 2.86
C LYS A 98 -12.17 -15.09 2.88
N GLY A 99 -11.18 -15.96 3.08
CA GLY A 99 -9.77 -15.60 3.26
C GLY A 99 -9.29 -14.41 2.43
N GLY A 100 -8.49 -13.54 3.04
CA GLY A 100 -8.03 -12.27 2.53
C GLY A 100 -8.85 -11.05 3.00
N GLU A 101 -10.05 -11.24 3.56
CA GLU A 101 -10.87 -10.13 4.07
C GLU A 101 -10.37 -9.52 5.39
N GLY A 102 -9.43 -10.17 6.09
CA GLY A 102 -8.81 -9.66 7.32
C GLY A 102 -8.19 -8.26 7.18
N VAL A 103 -7.70 -7.90 5.99
CA VAL A 103 -7.19 -6.54 5.71
C VAL A 103 -8.30 -5.48 5.73
N LEU A 104 -9.52 -5.82 5.29
CA LEU A 104 -10.65 -4.89 5.29
C LEU A 104 -11.12 -4.63 6.72
N ALA A 105 -11.19 -5.69 7.54
CA ALA A 105 -11.47 -5.58 8.97
C ALA A 105 -10.40 -4.73 9.68
N PHE A 106 -9.12 -4.92 9.34
CA PHE A 106 -8.03 -4.09 9.85
C PHE A 106 -8.23 -2.60 9.51
N VAL A 107 -8.56 -2.26 8.26
CA VAL A 107 -8.81 -0.86 7.87
C VAL A 107 -9.99 -0.27 8.63
N ASP A 108 -11.08 -1.03 8.79
CA ASP A 108 -12.25 -0.60 9.57
C ASP A 108 -11.88 -0.30 11.03
N ASP A 109 -11.06 -1.14 11.65
CA ASP A 109 -10.63 -0.95 13.03
C ASP A 109 -9.68 0.24 13.20
N VAL A 110 -8.78 0.48 12.24
CA VAL A 110 -7.93 1.68 12.21
C VAL A 110 -8.77 2.94 12.07
N GLU A 111 -9.76 2.96 11.17
CA GLU A 111 -10.65 4.10 10.99
C GLU A 111 -11.48 4.36 12.27
N LYS A 112 -12.05 3.32 12.88
CA LYS A 112 -12.77 3.43 14.16
C LYS A 112 -11.86 3.98 15.25
N LEU A 113 -10.63 3.49 15.38
CA LEU A 113 -9.67 3.98 16.36
C LEU A 113 -9.34 5.46 16.13
N GLN A 114 -9.13 5.89 14.88
CA GLN A 114 -8.86 7.29 14.58
C GLN A 114 -10.04 8.21 14.88
N LYS A 115 -11.27 7.76 14.61
CA LYS A 115 -12.50 8.48 15.01
C LYS A 115 -12.63 8.56 16.53
N LYS A 116 -12.30 7.48 17.27
CA LYS A 116 -12.35 7.41 18.75
C LYS A 116 -11.22 8.18 19.45
N LYS A 117 -10.02 8.29 18.87
CA LYS A 117 -8.92 9.12 19.43
C LYS A 117 -9.35 10.57 19.66
N LYS A 118 -10.30 11.08 18.86
CA LYS A 118 -10.92 12.40 19.07
C LYS A 118 -11.78 12.49 20.34
N ILE A 119 -12.08 11.37 20.99
CA ILE A 119 -13.03 11.22 22.11
C ILE A 119 -12.35 10.54 23.35
N GLY A 120 -11.03 10.29 23.31
CA GLY A 120 -10.28 9.58 24.36
C GLY A 120 -10.17 8.08 24.05
N GLY A 121 -9.00 7.62 23.60
CA GLY A 121 -8.79 6.28 23.02
C GLY A 121 -8.22 5.22 23.96
N ASP A 122 -8.50 3.96 23.63
CA ASP A 122 -7.99 2.75 24.30
C ASP A 122 -6.57 2.38 23.83
N THR A 123 -5.63 2.25 24.77
CA THR A 123 -4.21 1.99 24.50
C THR A 123 -3.94 0.55 24.05
N LEU A 124 -4.72 -0.43 24.53
CA LEU A 124 -4.51 -1.85 24.17
C LEU A 124 -4.91 -2.11 22.72
N GLN A 125 -6.09 -1.63 22.32
CA GLN A 125 -6.54 -1.70 20.93
C GLN A 125 -5.55 -1.05 19.96
N LYS A 126 -4.92 0.06 20.37
CA LYS A 126 -3.88 0.73 19.57
C LYS A 126 -2.67 -0.18 19.36
N ALA A 127 -2.16 -0.81 20.41
CA ALA A 127 -0.97 -1.66 20.33
C ALA A 127 -1.21 -2.90 19.43
N GLU A 128 -2.39 -3.51 19.50
CA GLU A 128 -2.77 -4.62 18.62
C GLU A 128 -2.81 -4.20 17.15
N LEU A 129 -3.37 -3.02 16.84
CA LEU A 129 -3.41 -2.50 15.48
C LEU A 129 -2.02 -2.11 14.96
N GLU A 130 -1.14 -1.59 15.83
CA GLU A 130 0.27 -1.36 15.48
C GLU A 130 0.98 -2.67 15.11
N GLN A 131 0.75 -3.75 15.86
CA GLN A 131 1.32 -5.06 15.56
C GLN A 131 0.78 -5.65 14.26
N LYS A 132 -0.53 -5.53 13.99
CA LYS A 132 -1.13 -5.94 12.70
C LYS A 132 -0.56 -5.13 11.53
N SER A 133 -0.41 -3.82 11.70
CA SER A 133 0.20 -2.95 10.69
C SER A 133 1.65 -3.33 10.41
N LEU A 134 2.43 -3.64 11.46
CA LEU A 134 3.82 -4.07 11.34
C LEU A 134 3.93 -5.42 10.61
N ASN A 135 3.05 -6.38 10.95
CA ASN A 135 3.00 -7.66 10.25
C ASN A 135 2.71 -7.46 8.76
N GLY A 136 1.73 -6.60 8.43
CA GLY A 136 1.34 -6.32 7.06
C GLY A 136 2.50 -5.83 6.19
N ILE A 137 3.20 -4.78 6.63
CA ILE A 137 4.36 -4.27 5.86
C ILE A 137 5.51 -5.29 5.84
N ALA A 138 5.75 -6.03 6.93
CA ALA A 138 6.83 -7.03 6.99
C ALA A 138 6.58 -8.20 6.01
N VAL A 139 5.34 -8.68 5.89
CA VAL A 139 4.97 -9.73 4.93
C VAL A 139 5.16 -9.24 3.50
N VAL A 140 4.72 -8.02 3.17
CA VAL A 140 4.89 -7.46 1.83
C VAL A 140 6.36 -7.28 1.46
N VAL A 141 7.19 -6.83 2.42
CA VAL A 141 8.65 -6.74 2.21
C VAL A 141 9.25 -8.12 1.95
N ARG A 142 8.96 -9.12 2.78
CA ARG A 142 9.45 -10.50 2.57
C ARG A 142 9.03 -11.05 1.20
N GLN A 143 7.77 -10.85 0.81
CA GLN A 143 7.28 -11.27 -0.50
C GLN A 143 8.07 -10.60 -1.64
N CYS A 144 8.38 -9.31 -1.50
CA CYS A 144 9.20 -8.60 -2.48
C CYS A 144 10.64 -9.12 -2.51
N GLU A 145 11.25 -9.41 -1.35
CA GLU A 145 12.60 -9.98 -1.27
C GLU A 145 12.66 -11.36 -1.93
N GLU A 146 11.68 -12.22 -1.66
CA GLU A 146 11.58 -13.57 -2.25
C GLU A 146 11.38 -13.52 -3.77
N LYS A 147 10.56 -12.58 -4.25
CA LYS A 147 10.18 -12.49 -5.67
C LYS A 147 11.20 -11.72 -6.52
N PHE A 148 11.75 -10.63 -6.01
CA PHE A 148 12.58 -9.70 -6.77
C PHE A 148 14.05 -9.70 -6.36
N GLY A 149 14.37 -10.29 -5.20
CA GLY A 149 15.68 -10.19 -4.58
C GLY A 149 15.96 -8.79 -4.01
N THR A 150 17.13 -8.64 -3.39
CA THR A 150 17.62 -7.37 -2.82
C THR A 150 18.79 -6.77 -3.63
N GLY A 151 19.04 -7.34 -4.82
CA GLY A 151 20.05 -6.86 -5.74
C GLY A 151 19.62 -5.58 -6.45
N ARG A 152 20.60 -4.90 -7.07
CA ARG A 152 20.36 -3.73 -7.91
C ARG A 152 19.56 -4.10 -9.16
N TRP A 153 18.55 -3.30 -9.45
CA TRP A 153 17.76 -3.30 -10.68
C TRP A 153 18.18 -2.08 -11.52
N GLU A 154 19.06 -2.29 -12.49
CA GLU A 154 19.56 -1.22 -13.36
C GLU A 154 18.46 -0.63 -14.27
N ASP A 155 17.53 -1.49 -14.72
CA ASP A 155 16.32 -1.11 -15.43
C ASP A 155 15.09 -1.74 -14.78
N ALA A 156 14.28 -0.91 -14.12
CA ALA A 156 13.02 -1.30 -13.51
C ALA A 156 11.80 -1.06 -14.41
N SER A 157 12.00 -0.80 -15.70
CA SER A 157 10.90 -0.54 -16.65
C SER A 157 9.86 -1.66 -16.71
N SER A 158 10.29 -2.90 -16.50
CA SER A 158 9.43 -4.09 -16.49
C SER A 158 8.51 -4.18 -15.27
N ALA A 159 8.78 -3.42 -14.19
CA ALA A 159 7.95 -3.40 -12.99
C ALA A 159 6.68 -2.56 -13.16
N TRP A 160 6.66 -1.63 -14.12
CA TRP A 160 5.55 -0.70 -14.27
C TRP A 160 4.36 -1.38 -14.97
N THR A 161 3.21 -1.43 -14.28
CA THR A 161 1.97 -2.05 -14.79
C THR A 161 0.85 -1.02 -15.02
N LYS A 162 1.19 0.25 -15.24
CA LYS A 162 0.20 1.29 -15.56
C LYS A 162 -0.72 0.84 -16.70
N SER A 163 -2.01 0.71 -16.42
CA SER A 163 -3.00 0.41 -17.45
C SER A 163 -3.04 1.53 -18.52
N PRO A 164 -2.88 1.21 -19.81
CA PRO A 164 -3.01 2.17 -20.91
C PRO A 164 -4.38 2.88 -20.95
N GLU A 165 -5.45 2.22 -20.51
CA GLU A 165 -6.80 2.79 -20.49
C GLU A 165 -7.02 3.79 -19.35
N LYS A 166 -6.45 3.51 -18.16
CA LYS A 166 -6.40 4.49 -17.06
C LYS A 166 -5.58 5.71 -17.48
N ASN A 167 -4.48 5.54 -18.22
CA ASN A 167 -3.68 6.64 -18.77
C ASN A 167 -4.51 7.53 -19.72
N LEU A 168 -5.27 6.95 -20.66
CA LEU A 168 -6.10 7.72 -21.59
C LEU A 168 -7.19 8.52 -20.87
N LYS A 169 -7.93 7.91 -19.95
CA LYS A 169 -8.99 8.59 -19.19
C LYS A 169 -8.42 9.68 -18.27
N MET A 170 -7.29 9.42 -17.61
CA MET A 170 -6.67 10.38 -16.68
C MET A 170 -5.97 11.52 -17.43
N GLN A 171 -5.31 11.25 -18.56
CA GLN A 171 -4.75 12.30 -19.44
C GLN A 171 -5.85 13.15 -20.11
N GLN A 172 -6.93 12.54 -20.60
CA GLN A 172 -8.08 13.27 -21.15
C GLN A 172 -8.77 14.14 -20.09
N ALA A 173 -8.89 13.66 -18.86
CA ALA A 173 -9.43 14.43 -17.73
C ALA A 173 -8.52 15.60 -17.32
N MET A 174 -7.19 15.46 -17.44
CA MET A 174 -6.24 16.55 -17.17
C MET A 174 -6.21 17.61 -18.27
N ILE A 175 -6.44 17.24 -19.53
CA ILE A 175 -6.46 18.18 -20.67
C ILE A 175 -7.76 18.97 -20.76
N THR A 176 -8.90 18.38 -20.39
CA THR A 176 -10.23 19.00 -20.57
C THR A 176 -10.77 19.75 -19.34
N GLY A 177 -10.14 19.65 -18.17
CA GLY A 177 -10.40 20.60 -17.09
C GLY A 177 -10.08 20.11 -15.69
N GLY A 178 -8.90 20.48 -15.15
CA GLY A 178 -8.64 20.70 -13.73
C GLY A 178 -8.99 19.60 -12.72
N GLN A 179 -9.27 18.37 -13.16
CA GLN A 179 -9.69 17.25 -12.31
C GLN A 179 -8.61 16.16 -12.29
N GLY A 180 -7.48 16.49 -11.65
CA GLY A 180 -6.44 15.52 -11.29
C GLY A 180 -6.68 14.84 -9.93
N TYR A 181 -7.76 15.20 -9.23
CA TYR A 181 -8.25 14.46 -8.08
C TYR A 181 -9.38 13.55 -8.55
N ARG A 182 -9.35 12.27 -8.17
CA ARG A 182 -10.57 11.44 -8.17
C ARG A 182 -11.62 12.24 -7.40
N LYS A 183 -12.67 12.69 -8.09
CA LYS A 183 -13.87 13.20 -7.43
C LYS A 183 -14.67 12.00 -6.96
N PHE A 184 -15.00 12.00 -5.67
CA PHE A 184 -16.10 11.24 -5.08
C PHE A 184 -17.43 11.92 -5.43
#